data_AF-X0UCK9-F1
#
_entry.id   AF-X0UCK9-F1
#
_cell.length_a   1.000
_cell.length_b   1.000
_cell.length_c   1.000
_cell.angle_alpha   90.00
_cell.angle_beta   90.00
_cell.angle_gamma   90.00
#
_symmetry.space_group_name_H-M   'P 1'
#
loop_
_entity.id
_entity.type
_entity.pdbx_description
1 polymer ?
#
loop_
_entity_poly.entity_id
_entity_poly.type
_entity_poly.pdbx_seq_one_letter_code
_entity_poly.pdbx_strand_id
1 'polypeptide(L)' 'MNRNDFLGREISIGSMVIFIECGYRNFKRGKVTKLGEKKATVTWKTNTGLLRVTHRYYSDLVKTEYLST' A
#
# COMPACT_ATOMS: atom_id res chain seq x y z
N MET A 1 -16.35 5.82 6.82
CA MET A 1 -15.56 5.05 5.83
C MET A 1 -14.25 4.65 6.48
N ASN A 2 -13.93 3.36 6.50
CA ASN A 2 -12.77 2.83 7.21
C ASN A 2 -11.57 2.85 6.21
N ARG A 3 -10.49 3.60 6.51
CA ARG A 3 -9.30 3.82 5.64
C ARG A 3 -8.00 3.34 6.29
N ASN A 4 -8.13 2.38 7.17
CA ASN A 4 -7.07 1.86 7.98
C ASN A 4 -6.48 0.62 7.32
N ASP A 5 -5.17 0.50 7.46
CA ASP A 5 -4.42 -0.68 7.05
C ASP A 5 -4.86 -1.92 7.85
N PHE A 6 -4.25 -3.07 7.55
CA PHE A 6 -4.49 -4.33 8.26
C PHE A 6 -4.29 -4.22 9.79
N LEU A 7 -3.45 -3.30 10.26
CA LEU A 7 -3.14 -3.07 11.68
C LEU A 7 -4.00 -1.97 12.32
N GLY A 8 -5.02 -1.47 11.62
CA GLY A 8 -5.89 -0.42 12.14
C GLY A 8 -5.32 0.99 12.07
N ARG A 9 -4.23 1.21 11.30
CA ARG A 9 -3.57 2.52 11.15
C ARG A 9 -4.11 3.27 9.94
N GLU A 10 -4.43 4.54 10.11
CA GLU A 10 -4.95 5.37 9.03
C GLU A 10 -3.94 5.54 7.88
N ILE A 11 -4.41 5.29 6.64
CA ILE A 11 -3.63 5.49 5.41
C ILE A 11 -3.95 6.86 4.81
N SER A 12 -2.90 7.63 4.53
CA SER A 12 -2.97 8.93 3.85
C SER A 12 -2.24 8.91 2.50
N ILE A 13 -2.54 9.88 1.63
CA ILE A 13 -1.73 10.11 0.42
C ILE A 13 -0.30 10.42 0.85
N GLY A 14 0.65 9.73 0.23
CA GLY A 14 2.07 9.83 0.56
C GLY A 14 2.57 8.81 1.56
N SER A 15 1.69 8.09 2.27
CA SER A 15 2.06 7.01 3.18
C SER A 15 2.88 5.93 2.45
N MET A 16 3.94 5.45 3.09
CA MET A 16 4.70 4.28 2.63
C MET A 16 4.08 2.99 3.17
N VAL A 17 3.76 2.06 2.28
CA VAL A 17 3.05 0.81 2.60
C VAL A 17 3.77 -0.42 2.06
N ILE A 18 3.62 -1.55 2.75
CA ILE A 18 3.95 -2.89 2.24
C ILE A 18 2.66 -3.55 1.74
N PHE A 19 2.76 -4.28 0.63
CA PHE A 19 1.67 -5.04 0.02
C PHE A 19 2.21 -6.27 -0.72
N ILE A 20 1.32 -7.23 -1.01
CA ILE A 20 1.65 -8.39 -1.86
C ILE A 20 1.23 -8.08 -3.29
N GLU A 21 2.14 -8.27 -4.24
CA GLU A 21 1.84 -8.12 -5.66
C GLU A 21 0.94 -9.28 -6.15
N CYS A 22 -0.15 -8.97 -6.87
CA CYS A 22 -1.07 -9.99 -7.35
C CYS A 22 -0.35 -10.98 -8.28
N GLY A 23 -0.45 -12.28 -7.99
CA GLY A 23 0.22 -13.35 -8.75
C GLY A 23 1.67 -13.61 -8.32
N TYR A 24 2.23 -12.83 -7.39
CA TYR A 24 3.60 -13.02 -6.90
C TYR A 24 3.60 -13.16 -5.37
N ARG A 25 4.52 -13.96 -4.83
CA ARG A 25 4.65 -14.19 -3.37
C ARG A 25 5.57 -13.18 -2.66
N ASN A 26 5.99 -12.12 -3.35
CA ASN A 26 6.95 -11.16 -2.83
C ASN A 26 6.26 -9.93 -2.26
N PHE A 27 6.62 -9.56 -1.03
CA PHE A 27 6.23 -8.28 -0.46
C PHE A 27 6.91 -7.15 -1.21
N LYS A 28 6.12 -6.15 -1.59
CA LYS A 28 6.57 -4.94 -2.25
C LYS A 28 6.32 -3.75 -1.35
N ARG A 29 7.14 -2.71 -1.53
CA ARG A 29 7.00 -1.44 -0.83
C ARG A 29 6.70 -0.34 -1.83
N GLY A 30 5.70 0.48 -1.53
CA GLY A 30 5.29 1.56 -2.41
C GLY A 30 4.69 2.74 -1.66
N LYS A 31 4.41 3.79 -2.42
CA LYS A 31 3.83 5.04 -1.94
C LYS A 31 2.37 5.13 -2.36
N VAL A 32 1.49 5.48 -1.43
CA VAL A 32 0.08 5.74 -1.74
C VAL A 32 -0.05 7.03 -2.53
N THR A 33 -0.66 6.98 -3.71
CA THR A 33 -0.83 8.14 -4.61
C THR A 33 -2.28 8.54 -4.81
N LYS A 34 -3.24 7.66 -4.54
CA LYS A 34 -4.68 7.96 -4.59
C LYS A 34 -5.43 7.18 -3.53
N LEU A 35 -6.45 7.81 -2.95
CA LEU A 35 -7.37 7.18 -2.02
C LEU A 35 -8.74 7.02 -2.69
N GLY A 36 -9.30 5.82 -2.59
CA GLY A 36 -10.70 5.54 -2.86
C GLY A 36 -11.44 5.21 -1.56
N GLU A 37 -12.71 4.85 -1.68
CA GLU A 37 -13.56 4.57 -0.51
C GLU A 37 -13.08 3.37 0.32
N LYS A 38 -12.70 2.27 -0.34
CA LYS A 38 -12.26 1.01 0.31
C LYS A 38 -10.86 0.53 -0.13
N LYS A 39 -10.21 1.30 -1.00
CA LYS A 39 -8.97 0.92 -1.67
C LYS A 39 -8.04 2.12 -1.84
N ALA A 40 -6.74 1.88 -1.83
CA ALA A 40 -5.72 2.85 -2.19
C ALA A 40 -4.98 2.42 -3.46
N THR A 41 -4.59 3.40 -4.27
CA THR A 41 -3.63 3.18 -5.35
C THR A 41 -2.22 3.38 -4.80
N VAL A 42 -1.41 2.36 -4.95
CA VAL A 42 0.00 2.34 -4.55
C VAL A 42 0.86 2.37 -5.79
N THR A 43 1.88 3.21 -5.77
CA THR A 43 2.86 3.35 -6.83
C THR A 43 4.22 2.91 -6.30
N TRP A 44 4.95 2.10 -7.08
CA TRP A 44 6.25 1.59 -6.69
C TRP A 44 7.17 1.44 -7.90
N LYS A 45 8.48 1.52 -7.66
CA LYS A 45 9.50 1.39 -8.70
C LYS A 45 9.87 -0.08 -8.88
N THR A 46 10.00 -0.47 -10.14
CA THR A 46 10.54 -1.74 -10.60
C THR A 46 11.73 -1.49 -11.51
N ASN A 47 12.44 -2.55 -11.90
CA ASN A 47 13.57 -2.44 -12.82
C ASN A 47 13.15 -1.94 -14.22
N THR A 48 11.88 -2.12 -14.59
CA THR A 48 11.34 -1.75 -15.91
C THR A 48 10.53 -0.44 -15.88
N GLY A 49 10.39 0.20 -14.71
CA GLY A 49 9.71 1.47 -14.58
C GLY A 49 8.80 1.57 -13.36
N LEU A 50 7.84 2.49 -13.43
CA LEU A 50 6.92 2.81 -12.34
C LEU A 50 5.61 2.04 -12.54
N LEU A 51 5.27 1.16 -11.60
CA LEU A 51 4.01 0.43 -11.61
C LEU A 51 3.00 1.05 -10.65
N ARG A 52 1.72 0.93 -11.02
CA ARG A 52 0.57 1.37 -10.22
C ARG A 52 -0.38 0.21 -10.02
N VAL A 53 -0.74 -0.04 -8.78
CA VAL A 53 -1.64 -1.12 -8.38
C VAL A 53 -2.63 -0.60 -7.36
N THR A 54 -3.80 -1.23 -7.28
CA THR A 54 -4.85 -0.83 -6.34
C THR A 54 -5.12 -1.96 -5.36
N HIS A 55 -5.08 -1.63 -4.07
CA HIS A 55 -5.15 -2.59 -2.96
C HIS A 55 -6.19 -2.14 -1.95
N ARG A 56 -6.85 -3.10 -1.29
CA ARG A 56 -7.82 -2.81 -0.23
C ARG A 56 -7.08 -2.44 1.05
N TYR A 57 -7.64 -1.49 1.81
CA TYR A 57 -6.98 -1.01 3.03
C TYR A 57 -6.75 -2.14 4.07
N TYR A 58 -7.83 -2.80 4.49
CA TYR A 58 -7.81 -3.77 5.61
C TYR A 58 -7.14 -5.10 5.33
N SER A 59 -6.99 -5.50 4.07
CA SER A 59 -6.54 -6.86 3.74
C SER A 59 -5.17 -6.89 3.09
N ASP A 60 -4.78 -5.82 2.39
CA ASP A 60 -3.66 -5.88 1.45
C ASP A 60 -2.53 -4.92 1.80
N LEU A 61 -2.74 -4.00 2.75
CA LEU A 61 -1.83 -2.91 3.06
C LEU A 61 -1.40 -2.91 4.51
N VAL A 62 -0.12 -2.62 4.72
CA VAL A 62 0.49 -2.35 6.03
C VAL A 62 1.32 -1.08 5.95
N LYS A 63 1.02 -0.08 6.77
CA LYS A 63 1.72 1.20 6.83
C LYS A 63 3.06 1.05 7.54
N THR A 64 4.13 1.53 6.90
CA THR A 64 5.53 1.25 7.26
C THR A 64 6.23 2.32 8.07
N GLU A 65 5.61 3.49 8.27
CA GLU A 65 6.19 4.62 9.03
C GLU A 65 6.51 4.28 10.50
N TYR A 66 6.05 3.13 10.97
CA TYR A 66 6.22 2.65 12.35
C TYR A 66 6.96 1.31 12.43
N LEU A 67 7.55 0.83 11.32
CA LEU A 67 8.31 -0.42 11.28
C LEU A 67 9.83 -0.19 11.43
N SER A 68 10.23 0.94 11.99
CA SER A 68 11.64 1.24 12.28
C SER A 68 12.14 0.30 13.38
N THR A 69 12.87 -0.74 12.96
CA THR A 69 13.83 -1.50 13.77
C THR A 69 15.15 -1.46 13.02
#